data_AF-A0A925QP63-F1
#
_entry.id   AF-A0A925QP63-F1
#
_cell.length_a   1.000
_cell.length_b   1.000
_cell.length_c   1.000
_cell.angle_alpha   90.00
_cell.angle_beta   90.00
_cell.angle_gamma   90.00
#
_symmetry.space_group_name_H-M   'P 1'
#
loop_
_entity.id
_entity.type
_entity.pdbx_description
1 polymer ?
#
loop_
_entity_poly.entity_id
_entity_poly.type
_entity_poly.pdbx_seq_one_letter_code
_entity_poly.pdbx_strand_id
1 'polypeptide(L)'
;MSNLQTARSPQRDTGNALIAADSATSALRELGSRAHQLRAATRAADHFSGMNADADRSTGSWLMSCAVGLASELAADIDSLARALRDNPPDAALQQAVSAARVRAHQLHAAARAADHFLEQESHEDRETGSWLIACALGLAVKLAAELDDSVPPTRRTAIDKLRIEPHDAQLVRSMAAAMPGTHTG
;
A
#
# COMPACT_ATOMS: atom_id res chain seq x y z
N MET A 1 21.52 33.17 51.01
CA MET A 1 21.18 31.75 50.73
C MET A 1 20.62 31.69 49.32
N SER A 2 21.48 31.41 48.35
CA SER A 2 21.14 31.40 46.92
C SER A 2 20.76 29.98 46.52
N ASN A 3 19.50 29.75 46.16
CA ASN A 3 19.07 28.48 45.58
C ASN A 3 19.33 28.49 44.07
N LEU A 4 20.30 27.70 43.66
CA LEU A 4 20.63 27.41 42.27
C LEU A 4 19.52 26.60 41.61
N GLN A 5 19.06 27.17 40.52
CA GLN A 5 18.09 26.68 39.55
C GLN A 5 18.65 25.44 38.83
N THR A 6 17.92 24.32 38.82
CA THR A 6 18.15 23.22 37.86
C THR A 6 17.01 23.21 36.87
N ALA A 7 17.16 23.97 35.78
CA ALA A 7 16.27 23.91 34.63
C ALA A 7 16.52 22.59 33.88
N ARG A 8 15.58 21.64 33.98
CA ARG A 8 15.55 20.45 33.10
C ARG A 8 15.22 20.90 31.68
N SER A 9 16.18 20.74 30.76
CA SER A 9 16.00 21.01 29.33
C SER A 9 15.00 20.02 28.69
N PRO A 10 14.00 20.49 27.91
CA PRO A 10 12.97 19.64 27.27
C PRO A 10 13.41 19.02 25.91
N GLN A 11 14.70 18.80 25.69
CA GLN A 11 15.24 18.60 24.33
C GLN A 11 15.26 17.13 23.83
N ARG A 12 14.68 16.16 24.56
CA ARG A 12 14.72 14.72 24.19
C ARG A 12 13.46 14.14 23.57
N ASP A 13 12.31 14.82 23.63
CA ASP A 13 11.03 14.22 23.19
C ASP A 13 10.76 14.36 21.68
N THR A 14 11.37 15.33 21.01
CA THR A 14 11.09 15.60 19.58
C THR A 14 11.67 14.56 18.62
N GLY A 15 12.80 13.93 18.97
CA GLY A 15 13.43 12.92 18.11
C GLY A 15 12.64 11.62 18.02
N ASN A 16 12.01 11.19 19.13
CA ASN A 16 11.25 9.94 19.17
C ASN A 16 9.91 10.06 18.43
N ALA A 17 9.27 11.24 18.52
CA ALA A 17 8.02 11.53 17.82
C ALA A 17 8.18 11.56 16.29
N LEU A 18 9.29 12.10 15.78
CA LEU A 18 9.56 12.14 14.34
C LEU A 18 9.73 10.73 13.76
N ILE A 19 10.49 9.86 14.45
CA ILE A 19 10.73 8.47 14.03
C ILE A 19 9.43 7.66 14.03
N ALA A 20 8.55 7.87 15.02
CA ALA A 20 7.24 7.23 15.07
C ALA A 20 6.31 7.68 13.94
N ALA A 21 6.32 8.97 13.59
CA ALA A 21 5.54 9.52 12.48
C ALA A 21 6.02 9.02 11.11
N ASP A 22 7.34 8.92 10.91
CA ASP A 22 7.92 8.35 9.69
C ASP A 22 7.59 6.86 9.55
N SER A 23 7.63 6.11 10.66
CA SER A 23 7.25 4.70 10.70
C SER A 23 5.77 4.48 10.34
N ALA A 24 4.86 5.28 10.92
CA ALA A 24 3.44 5.21 10.60
C ALA A 24 3.14 5.56 9.14
N THR A 25 3.85 6.56 8.59
CA THR A 25 3.73 6.95 7.18
C THR A 25 4.20 5.83 6.25
N SER A 26 5.31 5.15 6.60
CA SER A 26 5.80 4.00 5.84
C SER A 26 4.80 2.83 5.87
N ALA A 27 4.25 2.53 7.05
CA ALA A 27 3.24 1.49 7.22
C ALA A 27 1.98 1.78 6.38
N LEU A 28 1.49 3.02 6.38
CA LEU A 28 0.34 3.41 5.54
C LEU A 28 0.59 3.22 4.04
N ARG A 29 1.80 3.51 3.55
CA ARG A 29 2.15 3.25 2.13
C ARG A 29 2.14 1.78 1.79
N GLU A 30 2.67 0.96 2.69
CA GLU A 30 2.67 -0.49 2.50
C GLU A 30 1.25 -1.06 2.50
N LEU A 31 0.41 -0.58 3.42
CA LEU A 31 -1.02 -0.89 3.44
C LEU A 31 -1.72 -0.44 2.15
N GLY A 32 -1.42 0.76 1.65
CA GLY A 32 -1.95 1.26 0.38
C GLY A 32 -1.58 0.36 -0.80
N SER A 33 -0.30 -0.04 -0.91
CA SER A 33 0.16 -1.00 -1.91
C SER A 33 -0.59 -2.33 -1.86
N ARG A 34 -0.78 -2.89 -0.65
CA ARG A 34 -1.55 -4.12 -0.44
C ARG A 34 -3.03 -3.96 -0.78
N ALA A 35 -3.64 -2.81 -0.46
CA ALA A 35 -5.02 -2.51 -0.86
C ALA A 35 -5.18 -2.43 -2.39
N HIS A 36 -4.19 -1.89 -3.11
CA HIS A 36 -4.19 -1.91 -4.58
C HIS A 36 -4.02 -3.33 -5.15
N GLN A 37 -3.20 -4.19 -4.54
CA GLN A 37 -3.08 -5.60 -4.93
C GLN A 37 -4.40 -6.34 -4.74
N LEU A 38 -5.05 -6.17 -3.58
CA LEU A 38 -6.37 -6.72 -3.31
C LEU A 38 -7.41 -6.22 -4.33
N ARG A 39 -7.44 -4.92 -4.61
CA ARG A 39 -8.30 -4.34 -5.66
C ARG A 39 -8.07 -4.99 -7.03
N ALA A 40 -6.81 -5.20 -7.40
CA ALA A 40 -6.48 -5.83 -8.68
C ALA A 40 -6.97 -7.29 -8.73
N ALA A 41 -6.78 -8.05 -7.65
CA ALA A 41 -7.27 -9.43 -7.54
C ALA A 41 -8.80 -9.49 -7.62
N THR A 42 -9.51 -8.65 -6.85
CA THR A 42 -10.99 -8.63 -6.88
C THR A 42 -11.53 -8.17 -8.24
N ARG A 43 -10.88 -7.22 -8.91
CA ARG A 43 -11.25 -6.80 -10.27
C ARG A 43 -11.07 -7.93 -11.29
N ALA A 44 -9.98 -8.68 -11.17
CA ALA A 44 -9.75 -9.84 -12.04
C ALA A 44 -10.79 -10.92 -11.77
N ALA A 45 -11.12 -11.19 -10.50
CA ALA A 45 -12.18 -12.12 -10.12
C ALA A 45 -13.53 -11.70 -10.74
N ASP A 46 -13.92 -10.43 -10.60
CA ASP A 46 -15.15 -9.87 -11.19
C ASP A 46 -15.20 -10.07 -12.71
N HIS A 47 -14.08 -9.81 -13.38
CA HIS A 47 -13.97 -9.97 -14.82
C HIS A 47 -14.16 -11.42 -15.27
N PHE A 48 -13.47 -12.37 -14.65
CA PHE A 48 -13.54 -13.79 -15.00
C PHE A 48 -14.86 -14.44 -14.56
N SER A 49 -15.43 -14.03 -13.42
CA SER A 49 -16.75 -14.50 -12.98
C SER A 49 -17.88 -14.03 -13.90
N GLY A 50 -17.72 -12.88 -14.55
CA GLY A 50 -18.64 -12.39 -15.59
C GLY A 50 -18.53 -13.13 -16.93
N MET A 51 -17.57 -14.03 -17.10
CA MET A 51 -17.43 -14.86 -18.31
C MET A 51 -18.23 -16.16 -18.17
N ASN A 52 -18.87 -16.56 -19.27
CA ASN A 52 -19.76 -17.73 -19.27
C ASN A 52 -19.04 -19.08 -19.49
N ALA A 53 -17.72 -19.10 -19.65
CA ALA A 53 -16.97 -20.35 -19.79
C ALA A 53 -16.58 -20.92 -18.42
N ASP A 54 -16.65 -22.25 -18.29
CA ASP A 54 -16.39 -22.95 -17.02
C ASP A 54 -14.99 -22.68 -16.47
N ALA A 55 -13.97 -22.68 -17.36
CA ALA A 55 -12.59 -22.41 -17.00
C ALA A 55 -12.36 -20.98 -16.48
N ASP A 56 -13.07 -20.00 -17.05
CA ASP A 56 -13.01 -18.61 -16.59
C ASP A 56 -13.65 -18.49 -15.21
N ARG A 57 -14.80 -19.14 -14.98
CA ARG A 57 -15.43 -19.16 -13.64
C ARG A 57 -14.53 -19.79 -12.59
N SER A 58 -13.88 -20.91 -12.89
CA SER A 58 -12.88 -21.52 -11.98
C SER A 58 -11.72 -20.57 -11.68
N THR A 59 -11.28 -19.80 -12.67
CA THR A 59 -10.25 -18.76 -12.48
C THR A 59 -10.75 -17.63 -11.59
N GLY A 60 -12.00 -17.18 -11.80
CA GLY A 60 -12.67 -16.19 -10.95
C GLY A 60 -12.77 -16.63 -9.49
N SER A 61 -13.20 -17.87 -9.23
CA SER A 61 -13.25 -18.45 -7.89
C SER A 61 -11.85 -18.51 -7.26
N TRP A 62 -10.84 -19.00 -7.97
CA TRP A 62 -9.46 -19.04 -7.46
C TRP A 62 -8.93 -17.64 -7.09
N LEU A 63 -9.16 -16.64 -7.94
CA LEU A 63 -8.79 -15.25 -7.66
C LEU A 63 -9.52 -14.69 -6.43
N MET A 64 -10.79 -15.09 -6.24
CA MET A 64 -11.57 -14.69 -5.07
C MET A 64 -11.01 -15.30 -3.79
N SER A 65 -10.60 -16.58 -3.80
CA SER A 65 -9.90 -17.21 -2.68
C SER A 65 -8.57 -16.51 -2.36
N CYS A 66 -7.81 -16.08 -3.38
CA CYS A 66 -6.62 -15.25 -3.16
C CYS A 66 -6.96 -13.88 -2.53
N ALA A 67 -8.02 -13.23 -3.01
CA ALA A 67 -8.48 -11.95 -2.47
C ALA A 67 -8.95 -12.08 -1.01
N VAL A 68 -9.53 -13.22 -0.60
CA VAL A 68 -9.84 -13.52 0.80
C VAL A 68 -8.58 -13.48 1.67
N GLY A 69 -7.50 -14.14 1.24
CA GLY A 69 -6.22 -14.14 1.95
C GLY A 69 -5.65 -12.74 2.09
N LEU A 70 -5.55 -12.00 0.99
CA LEU A 70 -5.08 -10.62 0.96
C LEU A 70 -5.92 -9.68 1.86
N ALA A 71 -7.25 -9.84 1.86
CA ALA A 71 -8.14 -9.05 2.70
C ALA A 71 -7.97 -9.37 4.19
N SER A 72 -7.72 -10.64 4.52
CA SER A 72 -7.47 -11.07 5.91
C SER A 72 -6.16 -10.48 6.44
N GLU A 73 -5.09 -10.59 5.67
CA GLU A 73 -3.79 -10.03 6.01
C GLU A 73 -3.89 -8.51 6.19
N LEU A 74 -4.46 -7.81 5.20
CA LEU A 74 -4.63 -6.36 5.24
C LEU A 74 -5.43 -5.89 6.47
N ALA A 75 -6.50 -6.60 6.83
CA ALA A 75 -7.28 -6.30 8.03
C ALA A 75 -6.43 -6.48 9.31
N ALA A 76 -5.61 -7.53 9.38
CA ALA A 76 -4.72 -7.79 10.51
C ALA A 76 -3.59 -6.76 10.61
N ASP A 77 -3.05 -6.29 9.49
CA ASP A 77 -2.04 -5.22 9.48
C ASP A 77 -2.62 -3.88 9.94
N ILE A 78 -3.83 -3.53 9.49
CA ILE A 78 -4.52 -2.31 9.95
C ILE A 78 -4.85 -2.39 11.44
N ASP A 79 -5.28 -3.56 11.94
CA ASP A 79 -5.47 -3.79 13.37
C ASP A 79 -4.17 -3.61 14.15
N SER A 80 -3.05 -4.11 13.62
CA SER A 80 -1.72 -3.96 14.22
C SER A 80 -1.29 -2.49 14.26
N LEU A 81 -1.50 -1.74 13.17
CA LEU A 81 -1.23 -0.31 13.12
C LEU A 81 -2.10 0.45 14.12
N ALA A 82 -3.41 0.15 14.18
CA ALA A 82 -4.33 0.79 15.13
C ALA A 82 -3.94 0.57 16.60
N ARG A 83 -3.35 -0.60 16.92
CA ARG A 83 -2.79 -0.87 18.26
C ARG A 83 -1.53 -0.05 18.51
N ALA A 84 -0.60 -0.05 17.56
CA ALA A 84 0.64 0.74 17.68
C ALA A 84 0.36 2.25 17.88
N LEU A 85 -0.65 2.79 17.18
CA LEU A 85 -1.07 4.19 17.33
C LEU A 85 -1.83 4.47 18.63
N ARG A 86 -2.34 3.45 19.32
CA ARG A 86 -2.96 3.62 20.64
C ARG A 86 -1.89 3.76 21.72
N ASP A 87 -0.83 2.97 21.61
CA ASP A 87 0.27 2.94 22.59
C ASP A 87 1.15 4.20 22.48
N ASN A 88 1.22 4.80 21.29
CA ASN A 88 1.89 6.08 21.04
C ASN A 88 0.93 7.00 20.25
N PRO A 89 0.02 7.74 20.92
CA PRO A 89 -1.05 8.48 20.26
C PRO A 89 -0.48 9.50 19.27
N PRO A 90 -0.65 9.30 17.95
CA PRO A 90 -0.28 10.29 16.96
C PRO A 90 -1.35 11.39 16.90
N ASP A 91 -1.27 12.24 15.88
CA ASP A 91 -2.34 13.16 15.51
C ASP A 91 -3.72 12.47 15.44
N ALA A 92 -4.75 13.15 15.96
CA ALA A 92 -6.13 12.66 16.02
C ALA A 92 -6.70 12.39 14.61
N ALA A 93 -6.26 13.15 13.60
CA ALA A 93 -6.65 12.92 12.21
C ALA A 93 -6.19 11.55 11.71
N LEU A 94 -4.96 11.13 12.04
CA LEU A 94 -4.42 9.83 11.66
C LEU A 94 -5.18 8.69 12.36
N GLN A 95 -5.50 8.84 13.65
CA GLN A 95 -6.30 7.85 14.37
C GLN A 95 -7.68 7.66 13.75
N GLN A 96 -8.33 8.76 13.36
CA GLN A 96 -9.63 8.71 12.70
C GLN A 96 -9.55 8.02 11.32
N ALA A 97 -8.53 8.34 10.53
CA ALA A 97 -8.31 7.71 9.24
C ALA A 97 -8.07 6.19 9.35
N VAL A 98 -7.20 5.77 10.28
CA VAL A 98 -6.95 4.34 10.53
C VAL A 98 -8.19 3.62 11.07
N SER A 99 -8.99 4.28 11.91
CA SER A 99 -10.26 3.73 12.39
C SER A 99 -11.26 3.48 11.23
N ALA A 100 -11.39 4.43 10.31
CA ALA A 100 -12.23 4.28 9.12
C ALA A 100 -11.72 3.15 8.20
N ALA A 101 -10.41 3.13 7.93
CA ALA A 101 -9.77 2.09 7.12
C ALA A 101 -9.96 0.69 7.73
N ARG A 102 -9.88 0.58 9.06
CA ARG A 102 -10.10 -0.66 9.80
C ARG A 102 -11.50 -1.23 9.56
N VAL A 103 -12.53 -0.42 9.77
CA VAL A 103 -13.93 -0.84 9.52
C VAL A 103 -14.09 -1.35 8.09
N ARG A 104 -13.52 -0.62 7.12
CA ARG A 104 -13.63 -0.97 5.71
C ARG A 104 -12.88 -2.25 5.36
N ALA A 105 -11.69 -2.47 5.90
CA ALA A 105 -10.93 -3.70 5.68
C ALA A 105 -11.69 -4.93 6.17
N HIS A 106 -12.33 -4.85 7.35
CA HIS A 106 -13.17 -5.93 7.87
C HIS A 106 -14.43 -6.16 7.02
N GLN A 107 -15.10 -5.10 6.56
CA GLN A 107 -16.22 -5.21 5.62
C GLN A 107 -15.81 -5.87 4.31
N LEU A 108 -14.66 -5.47 3.77
CA LEU A 108 -14.09 -6.04 2.56
C LEU A 108 -13.76 -7.53 2.75
N HIS A 109 -13.12 -7.90 3.85
CA HIS A 109 -12.83 -9.29 4.17
C HIS A 109 -14.11 -10.14 4.30
N ALA A 110 -15.13 -9.62 4.98
CA ALA A 110 -16.42 -10.31 5.11
C ALA A 110 -17.12 -10.49 3.74
N ALA A 111 -17.16 -9.45 2.92
CA ALA A 111 -17.72 -9.53 1.57
C ALA A 111 -16.94 -10.52 0.69
N ALA A 112 -15.60 -10.50 0.78
CA ALA A 112 -14.74 -11.41 0.05
C ALA A 112 -14.98 -12.87 0.45
N ARG A 113 -15.06 -13.16 1.76
CA ARG A 113 -15.35 -14.50 2.29
C ARG A 113 -16.73 -15.00 1.86
N ALA A 114 -17.72 -14.12 1.87
CA ALA A 114 -19.06 -14.47 1.42
C ALA A 114 -19.05 -14.77 -0.09
N ALA A 115 -18.41 -13.94 -0.91
CA ALA A 115 -18.28 -14.17 -2.34
C ALA A 115 -17.65 -15.54 -2.64
N ASP A 116 -16.49 -15.82 -2.02
CA ASP A 116 -15.77 -17.09 -2.13
C ASP A 116 -16.68 -18.28 -1.80
N HIS A 117 -17.41 -18.22 -0.69
CA HIS A 117 -18.36 -19.26 -0.28
C HIS A 117 -19.50 -19.49 -1.29
N PHE A 118 -20.09 -18.42 -1.83
CA PHE A 118 -21.19 -18.52 -2.78
C PHE A 118 -20.74 -19.00 -4.17
N LEU A 119 -19.50 -18.67 -4.58
CA LEU A 119 -18.92 -19.15 -5.83
C LEU A 119 -18.60 -20.65 -5.82
N GLU A 120 -18.39 -21.24 -4.65
CA GLU A 120 -18.21 -22.70 -4.49
C GLU A 120 -19.51 -23.49 -4.67
N GLN A 121 -20.67 -22.83 -4.66
CA GLN A 121 -21.96 -23.50 -4.80
C GLN A 121 -22.31 -23.80 -6.27
N GLU A 122 -23.03 -24.90 -6.50
CA GLU A 122 -23.43 -25.33 -7.85
C GLU A 122 -24.71 -24.65 -8.36
N SER A 123 -25.46 -23.98 -7.48
CA SER A 123 -26.70 -23.27 -7.83
C SER A 123 -26.43 -22.01 -8.66
N HIS A 124 -27.34 -21.69 -9.58
CA HIS A 124 -27.28 -20.44 -10.34
C HIS A 124 -27.50 -19.21 -9.44
N GLU A 125 -28.48 -19.26 -8.54
CA GLU A 125 -28.81 -18.16 -7.64
C GLU A 125 -27.65 -17.82 -6.70
N ASP A 126 -26.95 -18.86 -6.22
CA ASP A 126 -25.77 -18.69 -5.38
C ASP A 126 -24.62 -18.04 -6.17
N ARG A 127 -24.41 -18.44 -7.43
CA ARG A 127 -23.41 -17.80 -8.30
C ARG A 127 -23.72 -16.34 -8.59
N GLU A 128 -24.98 -15.99 -8.81
CA GLU A 128 -25.41 -14.59 -8.97
C GLU A 128 -25.16 -13.79 -7.69
N THR A 129 -25.48 -14.38 -6.54
CA THR A 129 -25.19 -13.79 -5.22
C THR A 129 -23.69 -13.59 -5.02
N GLY A 130 -22.88 -14.60 -5.36
CA GLY A 130 -21.43 -14.54 -5.35
C GLY A 130 -20.91 -13.39 -6.23
N SER A 131 -21.41 -13.29 -7.45
CA SER A 131 -21.03 -12.23 -8.41
C SER A 131 -21.38 -10.83 -7.89
N TRP A 132 -22.56 -10.66 -7.30
CA TRP A 132 -22.94 -9.41 -6.64
C TRP A 132 -22.00 -9.08 -5.46
N LEU A 133 -21.62 -10.07 -4.65
CA LEU A 133 -20.67 -9.90 -3.54
C LEU A 133 -19.26 -9.55 -4.02
N ILE A 134 -18.80 -10.09 -5.14
CA ILE A 134 -17.52 -9.68 -5.76
C ILE A 134 -17.56 -8.18 -6.10
N ALA A 135 -18.64 -7.71 -6.74
CA ALA A 135 -18.80 -6.29 -7.07
C ALA A 135 -18.82 -5.40 -5.82
N CYS A 136 -19.47 -5.85 -4.74
CA CYS A 136 -19.42 -5.16 -3.44
C CYS A 136 -17.99 -5.12 -2.87
N ALA A 137 -17.28 -6.24 -2.87
CA ALA A 137 -15.88 -6.31 -2.43
C ALA A 137 -14.99 -5.38 -3.27
N LEU A 138 -15.17 -5.34 -4.60
CA LEU A 138 -14.42 -4.45 -5.48
C LEU A 138 -14.66 -2.98 -5.12
N GLY A 139 -15.92 -2.59 -4.89
CA GLY A 139 -16.26 -1.24 -4.46
C GLY A 139 -15.62 -0.85 -3.12
N LEU A 140 -15.56 -1.79 -2.17
CA LEU A 140 -14.89 -1.58 -0.88
C LEU A 140 -13.36 -1.48 -1.03
N ALA A 141 -12.75 -2.31 -1.88
CA ALA A 141 -11.31 -2.29 -2.14
C ALA A 141 -10.87 -0.96 -2.79
N VAL A 142 -11.64 -0.45 -3.76
CA VAL A 142 -11.41 0.88 -4.37
C VAL A 142 -11.42 1.97 -3.31
N LYS A 143 -12.43 1.97 -2.45
CA LYS A 143 -12.59 2.97 -1.39
C LYS A 143 -11.50 2.85 -0.32
N LEU A 144 -11.08 1.65 0.04
CA LEU A 144 -10.01 1.42 1.01
C LEU A 144 -8.65 1.90 0.48
N ALA A 145 -8.33 1.59 -0.78
CA ALA A 145 -7.10 2.04 -1.41
C ALA A 145 -7.03 3.58 -1.44
N ALA A 146 -8.13 4.24 -1.83
CA ALA A 146 -8.20 5.69 -1.84
C ALA A 146 -7.99 6.32 -0.44
N GLU A 147 -8.65 5.78 0.60
CA GLU A 147 -8.47 6.29 1.97
C GLU A 147 -7.04 6.13 2.48
N LEU A 148 -6.38 5.02 2.17
CA LEU A 148 -4.99 4.78 2.57
C LEU A 148 -4.05 5.72 1.83
N ASP A 149 -4.28 5.97 0.54
CA ASP A 149 -3.50 6.94 -0.25
C ASP A 149 -3.68 8.37 0.29
N ASP A 150 -4.91 8.77 0.61
CA ASP A 150 -5.24 10.11 1.17
C ASP A 150 -4.64 10.31 2.57
N SER A 151 -4.38 9.22 3.31
CA SER A 151 -3.78 9.25 4.65
C SER A 151 -2.26 9.42 4.63
N VAL A 152 -1.61 9.28 3.46
CA VAL A 152 -0.17 9.44 3.32
C VAL A 152 0.16 10.87 2.90
N PRO A 153 0.87 11.67 3.72
CA PRO A 153 1.29 13.00 3.30
C PRO A 153 2.22 12.93 2.07
N PRO A 154 2.11 13.89 1.13
CA PRO A 154 2.92 13.89 -0.08
C PRO A 154 4.40 13.94 0.30
N THR A 155 5.18 12.97 -0.20
CA THR A 155 6.64 13.02 -0.04
C THR A 155 7.13 14.26 -0.77
N ARG A 156 7.60 15.27 -0.03
CA ARG A 156 8.40 16.33 -0.64
C ARG A 156 9.66 15.66 -1.18
N ARG A 157 9.69 15.39 -2.50
CA ARG A 157 10.95 15.10 -3.19
C ARG A 157 11.86 16.29 -2.87
N THR A 158 12.91 16.07 -2.09
CA THR A 158 14.05 16.99 -2.06
C THR A 158 14.42 17.20 -3.51
N ALA A 159 14.29 18.44 -4.00
CA ALA A 159 14.70 18.78 -5.34
C ALA A 159 16.15 18.31 -5.47
N ILE A 160 16.39 17.31 -6.31
CA ILE A 160 17.73 16.93 -6.70
C ILE A 160 18.30 18.21 -7.30
N ASP A 161 19.29 18.77 -6.63
CA ASP A 161 19.97 19.97 -7.09
C ASP A 161 20.63 19.61 -8.43
N LYS A 162 19.99 20.00 -9.52
CA LYS A 162 20.42 19.73 -10.89
C LYS A 162 21.77 20.38 -11.20
N LEU A 163 22.31 21.20 -10.28
CA LEU A 163 23.65 21.77 -10.35
C LEU A 163 24.76 20.80 -9.96
N ARG A 164 24.43 19.60 -9.46
CA ARG A 164 25.40 18.57 -9.05
C ARG A 164 25.46 17.32 -9.93
N ILE A 165 24.75 17.34 -11.06
CA ILE A 165 24.97 16.37 -12.13
C ILE A 165 26.24 16.83 -12.86
N GLU A 166 27.40 16.31 -12.44
CA GLU A 166 28.62 16.48 -13.21
C GLU A 166 28.37 16.03 -14.66
N PRO A 167 28.63 16.87 -15.67
CA PRO A 167 28.54 16.45 -17.06
C PRO A 167 29.59 15.37 -17.28
N HIS A 168 29.14 14.19 -17.69
CA HIS A 168 29.92 13.06 -18.19
C HIS A 168 31.38 13.40 -18.53
N ASP A 169 32.24 12.97 -17.62
CA ASP A 169 33.66 12.62 -17.77
C ASP A 169 34.30 12.94 -19.13
N ALA A 170 34.55 14.23 -19.38
CA ALA A 170 35.29 14.70 -20.56
C ALA A 170 36.74 14.19 -20.58
N GLN A 171 37.25 13.65 -19.46
CA GLN A 171 38.56 13.00 -19.43
C GLN A 171 38.52 11.59 -20.03
N LEU A 172 37.45 10.81 -19.81
CA LEU A 172 37.28 9.48 -20.39
C LEU A 172 37.21 9.50 -21.92
N VAL A 173 36.53 10.51 -22.49
CA VAL A 173 36.46 10.71 -23.95
C VAL A 173 37.83 11.09 -24.53
N ARG A 174 38.63 11.87 -23.78
CA ARG A 174 39.98 12.27 -24.20
C ARG A 174 41.00 11.12 -24.10
N SER A 175 40.88 10.26 -23.09
CA SER A 175 41.74 9.07 -22.97
C SER A 175 41.39 7.98 -23.99
N MET A 176 40.12 7.82 -24.37
CA MET A 176 39.73 6.93 -25.47
C MET A 176 40.22 7.42 -26.84
N ALA A 177 40.22 8.74 -27.09
CA ALA A 177 40.75 9.30 -28.33
C ALA A 177 42.29 9.17 -28.45
N ALA A 178 43.01 9.23 -27.33
CA ALA A 178 44.47 9.02 -27.30
C ALA A 178 44.86 7.53 -27.43
N ALA A 179 43.95 6.60 -27.16
CA ALA A 179 44.20 5.16 -27.21
C ALA A 179 43.93 4.50 -28.58
N MET A 180 43.50 5.27 -29.59
CA MET A 180 43.25 4.76 -30.95
C MET A 180 44.30 5.29 -31.93
N PRO A 181 45.51 4.68 -32.02
CA PRO A 181 46.44 4.95 -33.10
C PRO A 181 45.81 4.51 -34.44
N GLY A 182 45.78 5.45 -35.38
CA GLY A 182 45.13 5.30 -36.67
C GLY A 182 45.61 4.09 -37.46
N THR A 183 44.65 3.31 -37.97
CA THR A 183 44.86 2.40 -39.08
C THR A 183 45.01 3.21 -40.37
N HIS A 184 46.27 3.43 -40.76
CA HIS A 184 46.64 3.79 -42.12
C HIS A 184 47.69 2.80 -42.59
N THR A 185 47.30 1.93 -43.53
CA THR A 185 48.08 1.44 -44.68
C THR A 185 47.22 0.46 -45.46
N GLY A 186 46.98 0.73 -46.74
CA GLY A 186 46.34 -0.16 -47.71
C GLY A 186 45.50 0.59 -48.71
#